data_AF-A0A7Z7FUI2-F1
#
_entry.id   AF-A0A7Z7FUI2-F1
#
_cell.length_a   1.000
_cell.length_b   1.000
_cell.length_c   1.000
_cell.angle_alpha   90.00
_cell.angle_beta   90.00
_cell.angle_gamma   90.00
#
_symmetry.space_group_name_H-M   'P 1'
#
loop_
_entity.id
_entity.type
_entity.pdbx_description
1 polymer ?
#
loop_
_entity_poly.entity_id
_entity_poly.type
_entity_poly.pdbx_seq_one_letter_code
_entity_poly.pdbx_strand_id
1 'polypeptide(L)'
;MSASELEMSSVRYPYRGRIFHVEKKTAGVWVVLDESHAELGTLIRVAVEGEEHEPVFGAVPPGYTETLHEGSDWKMLVASLINESLDAETAATGNQGEA
;
A
#
# COMPACT_ATOMS: atom_id res chain seq x y z
N MET A 1 4.86 14.88 -5.64
CA MET A 1 4.72 13.64 -6.40
C MET A 1 3.23 13.47 -6.67
N SER A 2 2.81 13.55 -7.93
CA SER A 2 1.40 13.60 -8.36
C SER A 2 0.90 12.21 -8.76
N ALA A 3 -0.42 11.97 -8.70
CA ALA A 3 -1.05 10.71 -9.14
C ALA A 3 -0.63 10.22 -10.54
N SER A 4 -0.19 11.14 -11.41
CA SER A 4 0.35 10.82 -12.73
C SER A 4 1.61 9.95 -12.71
N GLU A 5 2.43 9.98 -11.66
CA GLU A 5 3.68 9.18 -11.59
C GLU A 5 3.40 7.69 -11.34
N LEU A 6 2.39 7.39 -10.53
CA LEU A 6 1.87 6.03 -10.29
C LEU A 6 1.34 5.39 -11.58
N GLU A 7 0.71 6.17 -12.45
CA GLU A 7 0.08 5.67 -13.66
C GLU A 7 1.09 5.30 -14.77
N MET A 8 2.33 5.78 -14.68
CA MET A 8 3.34 5.65 -15.74
C MET A 8 4.44 4.60 -15.46
N SER A 9 4.66 4.20 -14.20
CA SER A 9 5.81 3.35 -13.85
C SER A 9 5.68 2.62 -12.50
N SER A 10 6.58 1.66 -12.25
CA SER A 10 6.85 1.12 -10.90
C SER A 10 7.57 2.19 -10.08
N VAL A 11 7.07 2.45 -8.87
CA VAL A 11 7.63 3.46 -7.96
C VAL A 11 8.43 2.76 -6.86
N ARG A 12 9.72 3.10 -6.74
CA ARG A 12 10.52 2.73 -5.57
C ARG A 12 10.12 3.63 -4.40
N TYR A 13 9.77 3.01 -3.28
CA TYR A 13 9.29 3.68 -2.08
C TYR A 13 10.22 3.38 -0.90
N PRO A 14 11.21 4.25 -0.62
CA PRO A 14 12.06 4.12 0.56
C PRO A 14 11.27 4.41 1.84
N TYR A 15 11.27 3.45 2.78
CA TYR A 15 10.54 3.60 4.03
C TYR A 15 11.20 2.78 5.15
N ARG A 16 11.37 3.39 6.33
CA ARG A 16 12.01 2.78 7.52
C ARG A 16 13.34 2.07 7.23
N GLY A 17 14.15 2.63 6.32
CA GLY A 17 15.47 2.08 5.96
C GLY A 17 15.43 0.90 4.98
N ARG A 18 14.26 0.50 4.48
CA ARG A 18 14.07 -0.53 3.45
C ARG A 18 13.52 0.10 2.16
N ILE A 19 13.57 -0.64 1.06
CA ILE A 19 12.98 -0.23 -0.22
C ILE A 19 11.79 -1.14 -0.51
N PHE A 20 10.64 -0.51 -0.72
CA PHE A 20 9.41 -1.14 -1.16
C PHE A 20 9.10 -0.74 -2.60
N HIS A 21 8.20 -1.47 -3.23
CA HIS A 21 7.81 -1.22 -4.61
C HIS A 21 6.29 -1.01 -4.68
N VAL A 22 5.87 0.00 -5.43
CA VAL A 22 4.46 0.21 -5.77
C VAL A 22 4.33 0.02 -7.27
N GLU A 23 3.73 -1.10 -7.67
CA GLU A 23 3.68 -1.54 -9.06
C GLU A 23 2.28 -1.48 -9.62
N LYS A 24 2.13 -0.82 -10.77
CA LYS A 24 0.86 -0.76 -11.48
C LYS A 24 0.50 -2.14 -12.02
N LYS A 25 -0.67 -2.66 -11.63
CA LYS A 25 -1.26 -3.87 -12.21
C LYS A 25 -2.17 -3.53 -13.39
N THR A 26 -3.04 -2.55 -13.19
CA THR A 26 -3.94 -2.00 -14.21
C THR A 26 -4.23 -0.53 -13.89
N ALA A 27 -4.99 0.16 -14.74
CA ALA A 27 -5.37 1.54 -14.51
C ALA A 27 -6.10 1.69 -13.15
N GLY A 28 -5.62 2.58 -12.29
CA GLY A 28 -6.20 2.77 -10.96
C GLY A 28 -5.95 1.65 -9.95
N VAL A 29 -5.08 0.67 -10.22
CA VAL A 29 -4.78 -0.42 -9.28
C VAL A 29 -3.27 -0.69 -9.23
N TRP A 30 -2.73 -0.64 -8.03
CA TRP A 30 -1.33 -0.88 -7.74
C TRP A 30 -1.16 -1.90 -6.63
N VAL A 31 -0.15 -2.75 -6.76
CA VAL A 31 0.28 -3.65 -5.69
C VAL A 31 1.42 -3.01 -4.92
N VAL A 32 1.44 -3.17 -3.60
CA VAL A 32 2.56 -2.80 -2.74
C VAL A 32 3.35 -4.07 -2.43
N LEU A 33 4.66 -4.03 -2.68
CA LEU A 33 5.56 -5.18 -2.55
C LEU A 33 6.75 -4.83 -1.65
N ASP A 34 7.26 -5.83 -0.94
CA ASP A 34 8.56 -5.73 -0.25
C ASP A 34 9.75 -5.89 -1.21
N GLU A 35 10.96 -5.91 -0.64
CA GLU A 35 12.21 -6.09 -1.42
C GLU A 35 12.33 -7.47 -2.08
N SER A 36 11.65 -8.48 -1.53
CA SER A 36 11.58 -9.84 -2.08
C SER A 36 10.48 -10.02 -3.14
N HIS A 37 9.72 -8.95 -3.41
CA HIS A 37 8.51 -8.93 -4.24
C HIS A 37 7.34 -9.74 -3.65
N ALA A 38 7.28 -9.88 -2.33
CA ALA A 38 6.11 -10.37 -1.63
C ALA A 38 5.04 -9.27 -1.54
N GLU A 39 3.77 -9.64 -1.76
CA GLU A 39 2.63 -8.71 -1.72
C GLU A 39 2.24 -8.34 -0.29
N LEU A 40 2.25 -7.04 -0.01
CA LEU A 40 1.89 -6.42 1.26
C LEU A 40 0.50 -5.79 1.24
N GLY A 41 -0.15 -5.73 0.07
CA GLY A 41 -1.48 -5.20 -0.11
C GLY A 41 -1.68 -4.49 -1.44
N THR A 42 -2.87 -3.96 -1.65
CA THR A 42 -3.27 -3.28 -2.87
C THR A 42 -3.67 -1.83 -2.57
N LEU A 43 -3.18 -0.90 -3.38
CA LEU A 43 -3.66 0.47 -3.46
C LEU A 43 -4.60 0.57 -4.66
N ILE A 44 -5.83 1.04 -4.45
CA ILE A 44 -6.80 1.27 -5.53
C ILE A 44 -7.17 2.74 -5.62
N ARG A 45 -7.47 3.24 -6.81
CA ARG A 45 -8.11 4.54 -6.99
C ARG A 45 -9.61 4.36 -6.86
N VAL A 46 -10.18 4.94 -5.81
CA VAL A 46 -11.61 4.90 -5.49
C VAL A 46 -12.37 5.98 -6.26
N ALA A 47 -11.78 7.17 -6.37
CA ALA A 47 -12.33 8.25 -7.18
C ALA A 47 -11.24 8.94 -8.01
N VAL A 48 -11.56 9.29 -9.25
CA VAL A 48 -10.66 10.04 -10.14
C VAL A 48 -10.50 11.49 -9.66
N GLU A 49 -11.54 12.03 -9.02
CA GLU A 49 -11.61 13.41 -8.54
C GLU A 49 -12.48 13.42 -7.27
N GLY A 50 -11.87 13.73 -6.13
CA GLY A 50 -12.51 13.88 -4.83
C GLY A 50 -12.95 15.33 -4.55
N GLU A 51 -13.33 15.62 -3.31
CA GLU A 51 -13.87 16.94 -2.93
C GLU A 51 -12.90 18.11 -3.18
N GLU A 52 -11.59 17.87 -3.09
CA GLU A 52 -10.54 18.86 -3.35
C GLU A 52 -10.00 18.80 -4.78
N HIS A 53 -10.71 18.16 -5.70
CA HIS A 53 -10.25 17.88 -7.07
C HIS A 53 -9.00 16.99 -7.15
N GLU A 54 -8.65 16.32 -6.05
CA GLU A 54 -7.57 15.34 -5.98
C GLU A 54 -8.11 13.92 -6.10
N PRO A 55 -7.38 12.99 -6.74
CA PRO A 55 -7.80 11.59 -6.79
C PRO A 55 -7.83 11.00 -5.37
N VAL A 56 -8.85 10.17 -5.11
CA VAL A 56 -8.99 9.44 -3.85
C VAL A 56 -8.52 8.01 -4.06
N PHE A 57 -7.66 7.56 -3.17
CA PHE A 57 -7.13 6.22 -3.14
C PHE A 57 -7.64 5.47 -1.92
N GLY A 58 -7.61 4.14 -1.99
CA GLY A 58 -7.95 3.25 -0.90
C GLY A 58 -6.89 2.18 -0.71
N ALA A 59 -6.58 1.86 0.54
CA ALA A 59 -5.68 0.78 0.93
C ALA A 59 -6.48 -0.49 1.25
N VAL A 60 -6.15 -1.58 0.57
CA VAL A 60 -6.72 -2.92 0.78
C VAL A 60 -5.61 -3.84 1.28
N PRO A 61 -5.58 -4.20 2.58
CA PRO A 61 -4.57 -5.10 3.12
C PRO A 61 -4.71 -6.55 2.59
N PRO A 62 -3.69 -7.40 2.79
CA PRO A 62 -3.72 -8.78 2.35
C PRO A 62 -4.90 -9.54 2.97
N GLY A 63 -5.68 -10.23 2.12
CA GLY A 63 -6.84 -11.01 2.55
C GLY A 63 -8.14 -10.20 2.72
N TYR A 64 -8.11 -8.89 2.53
CA TYR A 64 -9.30 -8.03 2.54
C TYR A 64 -9.87 -7.85 1.13
N THR A 65 -11.17 -7.61 1.05
CA THR A 65 -11.87 -7.28 -0.21
C THR A 65 -12.30 -5.81 -0.28
N GLU A 66 -12.22 -5.09 0.84
CA GLU A 66 -12.65 -3.69 0.98
C GLU A 66 -11.50 -2.82 1.48
N THR A 67 -11.64 -1.51 1.28
CA THR A 67 -10.68 -0.50 1.73
C THR A 67 -10.76 -0.30 3.24
N LEU A 68 -9.63 -0.36 3.94
CA LEU A 68 -9.58 0.01 5.37
C LEU A 68 -9.39 1.52 5.56
N HIS A 69 -8.65 2.15 4.65
CA HIS A 69 -8.34 3.56 4.68
C HIS A 69 -8.49 4.16 3.29
N GLU A 70 -9.02 5.38 3.22
CA GLU A 70 -9.15 6.15 1.99
C GLU A 70 -8.65 7.58 2.17
N GLY A 71 -8.12 8.17 1.10
CA GLY A 71 -7.63 9.54 1.11
C GLY A 71 -6.84 9.90 -0.15
N SER A 72 -6.49 11.18 -0.31
CA SER A 72 -5.72 11.66 -1.46
C SER A 72 -4.20 11.42 -1.31
N ASP A 73 -3.70 11.30 -0.08
CA ASP A 73 -2.29 10.98 0.19
C ASP A 73 -2.04 9.46 0.10
N TRP A 74 -1.84 8.99 -1.14
CA TRP A 74 -1.50 7.60 -1.42
C TRP A 74 -0.23 7.12 -0.70
N LYS A 75 0.72 8.01 -0.37
CA LYS A 75 1.96 7.60 0.29
C LYS A 75 1.72 7.21 1.73
N MET A 76 0.80 7.89 2.41
CA MET A 76 0.38 7.49 3.76
C MET A 76 -0.36 6.15 3.73
N LEU A 77 -1.21 5.94 2.72
CA LEU A 77 -1.92 4.66 2.51
C LEU A 77 -0.95 3.50 2.22
N VAL A 78 0.11 3.74 1.44
CA VAL A 78 1.17 2.73 1.24
C VAL A 78 1.93 2.46 2.54
N ALA A 79 2.25 3.51 3.31
CA ALA A 79 2.90 3.34 4.60
C ALA A 79 2.04 2.55 5.59
N SER A 80 0.71 2.72 5.59
CA SER A 80 -0.18 1.94 6.46
C SER A 80 -0.19 0.47 6.06
N LEU A 81 -0.27 0.14 4.77
CA LEU A 81 -0.18 -1.24 4.28
C LEU A 81 1.13 -1.93 4.71
N ILE A 82 2.26 -1.22 4.58
CA ILE A 82 3.56 -1.74 5.02
C ILE A 82 3.56 -1.98 6.53
N ASN A 83 3.10 -1.02 7.34
CA ASN A 83 3.10 -1.17 8.79
C ASN A 83 2.19 -2.33 9.23
N GLU A 84 1.00 -2.47 8.67
CA GLU A 84 0.10 -3.59 9.00
C GLU A 84 0.73 -4.95 8.68
N SER A 85 1.41 -5.07 7.54
CA SER A 85 2.12 -6.31 7.20
C SER A 85 3.24 -6.62 8.20
N LEU A 86 4.05 -5.63 8.58
CA LEU A 86 5.14 -5.81 9.54
C LEU A 86 4.62 -6.14 10.95
N ASP A 87 3.51 -5.54 11.35
CA ASP A 87 2.86 -5.82 12.63
C ASP A 87 2.27 -7.25 12.64
N ALA A 88 1.69 -7.71 11.53
CA ALA A 88 1.21 -9.09 11.37
C ALA A 88 2.34 -10.12 11.44
N GLU A 89 3.48 -9.85 10.80
CA GLU A 89 4.69 -10.69 10.90
C GLU A 89 5.21 -10.78 12.35
N THR A 90 5.22 -9.64 13.05
CA THR A 90 5.64 -9.55 14.45
C THR A 90 4.69 -10.33 15.37
N ALA A 91 3.38 -10.25 15.14
CA ALA A 91 2.39 -11.03 15.88
C ALA A 91 2.53 -12.55 15.63
N ALA A 92 2.84 -12.97 14.40
CA ALA A 92 3.06 -14.37 14.07
C ALA A 92 4.33 -14.95 14.71
N THR A 93 5.39 -14.15 14.85
CA THR A 93 6.64 -14.56 15.52
C THR A 93 6.58 -14.41 17.05
N GLY A 94 5.72 -13.53 17.58
CA GLY A 94 5.53 -13.33 19.02
C GLY A 94 4.87 -14.48 19.78
N ASN A 95 4.22 -15.42 19.09
CA ASN A 95 3.54 -16.56 19.71
C ASN A 95 4.39 -17.86 19.80
N GLN A 96 5.70 -17.80 19.51
CA GLN A 96 6.59 -18.98 19.59
C GLN A 96 7.38 -19.13 20.90
N GLY A 97 6.95 -18.50 21.99
CA GLY A 97 7.58 -18.75 23.28
C GLY A 97 6.72 -18.33 24.45
N GLU A 98 5.83 -19.23 24.89
CA GLU A 98 5.53 -19.52 26.31
C GLU A 98 4.38 -20.54 26.41
N ALA A 99 4.74 -21.82 26.58
CA ALA A 99 4.15 -22.82 27.49
C ALA A 99 4.74 -24.21 27.22
#